data_AF-A0A4Q1ZQE2-F1
#
_entry.id   AF-A0A4Q1ZQE2-F1
#
_cell.length_a   1.000
_cell.length_b   1.000
_cell.length_c   1.000
_cell.angle_alpha   90.00
_cell.angle_beta   90.00
_cell.angle_gamma   90.00
#
_symmetry.space_group_name_H-M   'P 1'
#
loop_
_entity.id
_entity.type
_entity.pdbx_description
1 polymer ?
#
loop_
_entity_poly.entity_id
_entity_poly.type
_entity_poly.pdbx_seq_one_letter_code
_entity_poly.pdbx_strand_id
1 'polypeptide(L)'
;RSSLHRCLQRHGISRLPDVAGDKPKRQKFKRYPIGFFHIDIAQVQTAQGKLYLFVGIDRTSKFAVTQLVEKADRRTAWEFLQHML
;
A
#
# COMPACT_ATOMS: atom_id res chain seq x y z
N ARG A 1 24.14 -18.37 -5.12
CA ARG A 1 24.49 -17.16 -4.33
C ARG A 1 25.96 -16.81 -4.62
N SER A 2 26.27 -15.63 -5.15
CA SER A 2 27.58 -15.30 -5.75
C SER A 2 28.71 -15.06 -4.75
N SER A 3 29.97 -15.23 -5.18
CA SER A 3 31.19 -14.90 -4.41
C SER A 3 31.22 -13.43 -3.96
N LEU A 4 30.79 -12.52 -4.84
CA LEU A 4 30.67 -11.09 -4.57
C LEU A 4 29.72 -10.79 -3.39
N HIS A 5 28.56 -11.44 -3.35
CA HIS A 5 27.62 -11.30 -2.24
C HIS A 5 28.25 -11.66 -0.89
N ARG A 6 29.05 -12.75 -0.84
CA ARG A 6 29.77 -13.16 0.37
C ARG A 6 30.88 -12.19 0.76
N CYS A 7 31.60 -11.65 -0.23
CA CYS A 7 32.64 -10.64 -0.01
C CYS A 7 32.05 -9.37 0.62
N LEU A 8 30.99 -8.83 0.03
CA LEU A 8 30.32 -7.63 0.53
C LEU A 8 29.69 -7.83 1.93
N GLN A 9 29.17 -9.02 2.21
CA GLN A 9 28.69 -9.36 3.55
C GLN A 9 29.82 -9.46 4.58
N ARG A 10 30.95 -10.13 4.22
CA ARG A 10 32.10 -10.29 5.12
C ARG A 10 32.69 -8.95 5.55
N HIS A 11 32.76 -8.00 4.64
CA HIS A 11 33.29 -6.67 4.93
C HIS A 11 32.22 -5.71 5.48
N GLY A 12 30.99 -6.18 5.72
CA GLY A 12 29.93 -5.35 6.29
C GLY A 12 29.50 -4.17 5.40
N ILE A 13 29.73 -4.27 4.09
CA ILE A 13 29.40 -3.26 3.06
C ILE A 13 27.99 -3.50 2.52
N SER A 14 27.50 -4.75 2.56
CA SER A 14 26.14 -5.14 2.16
C SER A 14 25.07 -4.74 3.20
N ARG A 15 25.27 -3.64 3.92
CA ARG A 15 24.28 -3.04 4.83
C ARG A 15 24.30 -1.53 4.64
N LEU A 16 23.13 -0.92 4.73
CA LEU A 16 23.02 0.53 4.88
C LEU A 16 23.68 0.94 6.22
N PRO A 17 24.26 2.14 6.31
CA PRO A 17 24.74 2.68 7.59
C PRO A 17 23.63 2.62 8.63
N ASP A 18 23.97 2.33 9.89
CA ASP A 18 23.02 2.50 10.97
C ASP A 18 22.72 3.99 11.11
N VAL A 19 21.60 4.40 10.51
CA VAL A 19 21.06 5.74 10.72
C VAL A 19 20.68 5.83 12.19
N ALA A 20 21.50 6.55 12.97
CA ALA A 20 21.21 6.89 14.35
C ALA A 20 20.03 7.87 14.36
N GLY A 21 18.84 7.30 14.49
CA GLY A 21 17.58 8.02 14.58
C GLY A 21 16.53 7.05 15.10
N ASP A 22 15.51 7.57 15.79
CA ASP A 22 14.37 6.81 16.31
C ASP A 22 13.66 6.08 15.18
N LYS A 23 14.14 4.87 14.84
CA LYS A 23 13.41 3.98 13.96
C LYS A 23 12.12 3.64 14.71
N PRO A 24 10.93 3.91 14.13
CA PRO A 24 9.68 3.61 14.81
C PRO A 24 9.70 2.12 15.20
N LYS A 25 9.36 1.83 16.47
CA LYS A 25 9.35 0.47 16.99
C LYS A 25 8.53 -0.40 16.03
N ARG A 26 9.14 -1.47 15.51
CA ARG A 26 8.45 -2.42 14.64
C ARG A 26 7.29 -3.02 15.42
N GLN A 27 6.07 -2.65 15.04
CA GLN A 27 4.86 -3.19 15.62
C GLN A 27 4.28 -4.25 14.69
N LYS A 28 3.70 -5.32 15.26
CA LYS A 28 2.87 -6.26 14.49
C LYS A 28 1.63 -5.52 14.01
N PHE A 29 1.20 -5.79 12.78
CA PHE A 29 -0.09 -5.30 12.31
C PHE A 29 -1.22 -5.77 13.24
N LYS A 30 -2.16 -4.87 13.54
CA LYS A 30 -3.36 -5.22 14.29
C LYS A 30 -4.15 -6.29 13.53
N ARG A 31 -4.65 -7.30 14.24
CA ARG A 31 -5.55 -8.32 13.68
C ARG A 31 -6.96 -7.74 13.58
N TYR A 32 -7.64 -8.02 12.48
CA TYR A 32 -9.02 -7.62 12.21
C TYR A 32 -9.84 -8.85 11.79
N PRO A 33 -11.17 -8.87 11.97
CA PRO A 33 -12.01 -9.87 11.33
C PRO A 33 -12.03 -9.69 9.81
N ILE A 34 -12.50 -10.70 9.08
CA ILE A 34 -12.83 -10.56 7.65
C ILE A 34 -14.01 -9.58 7.54
N GLY A 35 -13.95 -8.67 6.55
CA GLY A 35 -14.92 -7.60 6.35
C GLY A 35 -14.47 -6.25 6.95
N PHE A 36 -13.27 -6.17 7.52
CA PHE A 36 -12.70 -4.90 7.97
C PHE A 36 -11.90 -4.27 6.82
N PHE A 37 -12.54 -3.34 6.11
CA PHE A 37 -11.95 -2.69 4.95
C PHE A 37 -11.14 -1.45 5.33
N HIS A 38 -9.97 -1.32 4.72
CA HIS A 38 -9.25 -0.05 4.62
C HIS A 38 -9.58 0.57 3.27
N ILE A 39 -10.14 1.78 3.32
CA ILE A 39 -10.52 2.54 2.13
C ILE A 39 -9.49 3.64 1.91
N ASP A 40 -9.03 3.77 0.68
CA ASP A 40 -8.05 4.77 0.27
C ASP A 40 -8.36 5.30 -1.13
N ILE A 41 -7.77 6.45 -1.45
CA ILE A 41 -7.88 7.07 -2.76
C ILE A 41 -6.51 7.54 -3.26
N ALA A 42 -6.18 7.21 -4.50
CA ALA A 42 -4.94 7.63 -5.13
C ALA A 42 -5.22 8.34 -6.47
N GLN A 43 -4.53 9.45 -6.72
CA GLN A 43 -4.46 10.00 -8.08
C GLN A 43 -3.48 9.16 -8.91
N VAL A 44 -3.88 8.81 -10.13
CA VAL A 44 -3.03 8.09 -11.09
C VAL A 44 -2.96 8.85 -12.41
N GLN A 45 -1.78 8.88 -13.02
CA GLN A 45 -1.57 9.42 -14.36
C GLN A 45 -1.63 8.28 -15.37
N THR A 46 -2.55 8.37 -16.31
CA THR A 46 -2.80 7.36 -17.35
C THR A 46 -2.68 7.98 -18.75
N ALA A 47 -2.76 7.15 -19.79
CA ALA A 47 -2.81 7.66 -21.17
C ALA A 47 -4.06 8.51 -21.44
N GLN A 48 -5.14 8.28 -20.68
CA GLN A 48 -6.39 9.04 -20.73
C GLN A 48 -6.33 10.33 -19.88
N GLY A 49 -5.17 10.62 -19.28
CA GLY A 49 -4.96 11.75 -18.39
C GLY A 49 -5.06 11.37 -16.92
N LYS A 50 -5.39 12.37 -16.11
CA LYS A 50 -5.47 12.28 -14.64
C LYS A 50 -6.77 11.59 -14.23
N LEU A 51 -6.65 10.47 -13.52
CA LEU A 51 -7.78 9.73 -12.94
C LEU A 51 -7.57 9.51 -11.44
N TYR A 52 -8.62 9.07 -10.75
CA TYR A 52 -8.59 8.74 -9.33
C TYR A 52 -9.01 7.28 -9.13
N LEU A 53 -8.16 6.52 -8.44
CA LEU A 53 -8.39 5.14 -8.08
C LEU A 53 -8.90 5.08 -6.64
N PHE A 54 -10.16 4.69 -6.48
CA PHE A 54 -10.74 4.33 -5.19
C PHE A 54 -10.42 2.86 -4.91
N VAL A 55 -10.01 2.56 -3.68
CA VAL A 55 -9.57 1.21 -3.29
C VAL A 55 -10.14 0.87 -1.92
N GLY A 56 -10.77 -0.30 -1.82
CA GLY A 56 -11.26 -0.88 -0.58
C GLY A 56 -10.60 -2.25 -0.38
N ILE A 57 -9.71 -2.37 0.60
CA ILE A 57 -8.94 -3.60 0.85
C ILE A 57 -9.37 -4.23 2.17
N ASP A 58 -9.85 -5.46 2.14
CA ASP A 58 -10.06 -6.22 3.38
C ASP A 58 -8.72 -6.50 4.04
N ARG A 59 -8.55 -6.03 5.27
CA ARG A 59 -7.25 -6.04 5.96
C ARG A 59 -6.75 -7.44 6.27
N THR A 60 -7.63 -8.43 6.28
CA THR A 60 -7.34 -9.82 6.65
C THR A 60 -7.06 -10.68 5.42
N SER A 61 -8.01 -10.77 4.50
CA SER A 61 -7.95 -11.59 3.29
C SER A 61 -7.17 -10.96 2.13
N LYS A 62 -6.96 -9.63 2.15
CA LYS A 62 -6.28 -8.86 1.11
C LYS A 62 -7.01 -8.79 -0.24
N PHE A 63 -8.29 -9.21 -0.30
CA PHE A 63 -9.13 -8.89 -1.45
C PHE A 63 -9.31 -7.37 -1.54
N ALA A 64 -9.24 -6.85 -2.76
CA ALA A 64 -9.36 -5.44 -3.07
C ALA A 64 -10.47 -5.22 -4.09
N VAL A 65 -11.37 -4.28 -3.78
CA VAL A 65 -12.32 -3.72 -4.75
C VAL A 65 -11.78 -2.37 -5.18
N THR A 66 -11.73 -2.12 -6.48
CA THR A 66 -11.18 -0.88 -7.03
C THR A 66 -12.08 -0.28 -8.08
N GLN A 67 -12.19 1.04 -8.09
CA GLN A 67 -12.92 1.79 -9.10
C GLN A 67 -12.08 2.97 -9.57
N LEU A 68 -11.88 3.06 -10.89
CA LEU A 68 -11.18 4.18 -11.52
C LEU A 68 -12.21 5.19 -12.01
N VAL A 69 -12.10 6.44 -11.57
CA VAL A 69 -13.05 7.51 -11.89
C VAL A 69 -12.33 8.77 -12.33
N GLU A 70 -12.99 9.59 -13.14
CA GLU A 70 -12.45 10.85 -13.64
C GLU A 70 -12.38 11.94 -12.55
N LYS A 71 -13.30 11.91 -11.59
CA LYS A 71 -13.42 12.89 -10.50
C LYS A 71 -13.54 12.18 -9.17
N ALA A 72 -12.85 12.73 -8.16
CA ALA A 72 -12.95 12.30 -6.77
C ALA A 72 -13.90 13.23 -6.02
N ASP A 73 -15.20 13.00 -6.12
CA ASP A 73 -16.22 13.78 -5.42
C ASP A 73 -17.09 12.91 -4.50
N ARG A 74 -18.00 13.56 -3.77
CA ARG A 74 -18.86 12.88 -2.80
C ARG A 74 -19.78 11.84 -3.47
N ARG A 75 -20.23 12.10 -4.71
CA ARG A 75 -21.12 11.20 -5.42
C ARG A 75 -20.37 9.93 -5.83
N THR A 76 -19.19 10.08 -6.43
CA THR A 76 -18.35 8.93 -6.81
C THR A 76 -17.90 8.12 -5.59
N ALA A 77 -17.60 8.80 -4.47
CA ALA A 77 -17.27 8.12 -3.22
C ALA A 77 -18.47 7.33 -2.65
N TRP A 78 -19.69 7.89 -2.72
CA TRP A 78 -20.91 7.19 -2.30
C TRP A 78 -21.20 5.99 -3.20
N GLU A 79 -21.11 6.14 -4.52
CA GLU A 79 -21.28 5.04 -5.49
C GLU A 79 -20.28 3.91 -5.22
N PHE A 80 -19.01 4.25 -4.98
CA PHE A 80 -17.98 3.28 -4.60
C PHE A 80 -18.35 2.50 -3.32
N LEU A 81 -18.84 3.20 -2.29
CA LEU A 81 -19.27 2.55 -1.05
C LEU A 81 -20.48 1.63 -1.26
N GLN A 82 -21.43 2.01 -2.14
CA GLN A 82 -22.57 1.14 -2.49
C GLN A 82 -22.10 -0.13 -3.20
N HIS A 83 -21.06 -0.07 -4.04
CA HIS A 83 -20.51 -1.25 -4.71
C HIS A 83 -19.78 -2.21 -3.76
N MET A 84 -19.40 -1.76 -2.57
CA MET A 84 -18.72 -2.58 -1.57
C MET A 84 -19.67 -3.31 -0.60
N LEU A 85 -20.94 -2.90 -0.56
CA LEU A 85 -21.99 -3.51 0.27
C LEU A 85 -22.64 -4.71 -0.45
#